data_AF-A0A350IGQ2-F1
#
_entry.id   AF-A0A350IGQ2-F1
#
_cell.length_a   1.000
_cell.length_b   1.000
_cell.length_c   1.000
_cell.angle_alpha   90.00
_cell.angle_beta   90.00
_cell.angle_gamma   90.00
#
_symmetry.space_group_name_H-M   'P 1'
#
loop_
_entity.id
_entity.type
_entity.pdbx_description
1 polymer ?
#
loop_
_entity_poly.entity_id
_entity_poly.type
_entity_poly.pdbx_seq_one_letter_code
_entity_poly.pdbx_strand_id
1 'polypeptide(L)'
;MKTSRIIISAIAAVSLFVSCESQKDGVYVKPRVIVTCDPELDDNNSLIRYVLHANDFQTEAIVYNASRFHWRGDGKGTTQFIPGSEYANMGLGPQTSWRYKWDERFIDDIIEAYGQCYENLKVHDPSYPTYEELKSKIRVGNVDFEGEMDHDTPGSELIKEIMLDDKPGKVFCQAWGGSSSIARALKSIEEEYKDTDKWDAIYKKLCDKLVLCFSGDQDGCYVNYIAIDWPDLRIQTTNGRMSRYDNSVYDYQSSPEYTAQNITIGPLGALVRVWGDGKQMVEGDLTDFIGPSGQYSKEELEKQGYLIWRPIQPKGTWYGDGDSGCYFNLIDNGLRAWEDDTWGGWSGRRELGAPDGQYTYMGTNINHQTKKANAQKPDTTGMAALMAMYMNPGKPDENPQFPNFYPERSNQMVARMKWSVTPNFADANHSPEIKGPFDITAKPGQKVKVNARVSDPDGNQVALKWWVFPVGTYQGEVKVENPLAEKAVVTVPEDAKPGQTIHLVLQATDNGFPELTRYLRTVITVK
;
A
#
# COMPACT_ATOMS: atom_id res chain seq x y z
N MET A 1 62.03 -6.18 -37.85
CA MET A 1 61.85 -6.72 -36.49
C MET A 1 61.70 -5.56 -35.51
N LYS A 2 60.69 -5.65 -34.63
CA LYS A 2 60.41 -4.82 -33.43
C LYS A 2 59.72 -3.46 -33.64
N THR A 3 58.41 -3.59 -33.89
CA THR A 3 57.27 -2.93 -33.24
C THR A 3 57.53 -1.74 -32.27
N SER A 4 56.99 -0.57 -32.66
CA SER A 4 56.70 0.55 -31.77
C SER A 4 55.35 0.32 -31.08
N ARG A 5 55.31 0.37 -29.75
CA ARG A 5 54.07 0.28 -28.94
C ARG A 5 53.40 1.65 -28.91
N ILE A 6 52.24 1.76 -29.54
CA ILE A 6 51.31 2.87 -29.33
C ILE A 6 50.50 2.55 -28.07
N ILE A 7 50.63 3.39 -27.05
CA ILE A 7 49.75 3.38 -25.87
C ILE A 7 48.49 4.14 -26.28
N ILE A 8 47.39 3.42 -26.49
CA ILE A 8 46.05 4.01 -26.61
C ILE A 8 45.46 4.04 -25.20
N SER A 9 45.45 5.21 -24.58
CA SER A 9 44.68 5.47 -23.37
C SER A 9 43.20 5.55 -23.73
N ALA A 10 42.48 4.44 -23.58
CA ALA A 10 41.02 4.44 -23.62
C ALA A 10 40.49 4.88 -22.25
N ILE A 11 40.19 6.17 -22.11
CA ILE A 11 39.35 6.65 -21.01
C ILE A 11 37.92 6.24 -21.36
N ALA A 12 37.50 5.08 -20.85
CA ALA A 12 36.10 4.70 -20.84
C ALA A 12 35.41 5.52 -19.74
N ALA A 13 34.77 6.63 -20.14
CA ALA A 13 33.77 7.27 -19.32
C ALA A 13 32.58 6.31 -19.22
N VAL A 14 32.57 5.49 -18.18
CA VAL A 14 31.39 4.70 -17.81
C VAL A 14 30.38 5.68 -17.19
N SER A 15 29.57 6.27 -18.05
CA SER A 15 28.37 6.97 -17.64
C SER A 15 27.38 5.92 -17.13
N LEU A 16 27.42 5.62 -15.83
CA LEU A 16 26.37 4.88 -15.12
C LEU A 16 25.11 5.76 -15.07
N PHE A 17 24.41 5.88 -16.18
CA PHE A 17 22.99 6.19 -16.14
C PHE A 17 22.29 4.92 -15.69
N VAL A 18 22.11 4.79 -14.37
CA VAL A 18 21.02 3.96 -13.85
C VAL A 18 19.75 4.69 -14.27
N SER A 19 19.25 4.40 -15.49
CA SER A 19 17.90 4.79 -15.82
C SER A 19 17.00 3.95 -14.93
N CYS A 20 16.49 4.55 -13.86
CA CYS A 20 15.20 4.16 -13.35
C CYS A 20 14.28 4.18 -14.57
N GLU A 21 13.81 3.02 -15.04
CA GLU A 21 12.96 2.98 -16.23
C GLU A 21 11.68 3.76 -15.90
N SER A 22 11.65 5.04 -16.28
CA SER A 22 10.42 5.82 -16.33
C SER A 22 9.44 5.05 -17.21
N GLN A 23 8.15 5.07 -16.86
CA GLN A 23 7.14 4.45 -17.72
C GLN A 23 7.30 5.00 -19.14
N LYS A 24 7.46 4.08 -20.10
CA LYS A 24 7.46 4.45 -21.52
C LYS A 24 6.00 4.60 -21.93
N ASP A 25 5.72 5.53 -22.84
CA ASP A 25 4.37 5.75 -23.38
C ASP A 25 3.68 4.41 -23.68
N GLY A 26 2.61 4.10 -22.94
CA GLY A 26 1.80 2.91 -23.16
C GLY A 26 2.35 1.57 -22.62
N VAL A 27 3.41 1.56 -21.81
CA VAL A 27 3.90 0.34 -21.12
C VAL A 27 4.00 0.59 -19.61
N TYR A 28 3.07 0.03 -18.85
CA TYR A 28 3.13 -0.01 -17.39
C TYR A 28 4.21 -0.99 -16.93
N VAL A 29 5.15 -0.53 -16.10
CA VAL A 29 6.14 -1.39 -15.45
C VAL A 29 5.60 -1.72 -14.06
N LYS A 30 5.41 -3.01 -13.76
CA LYS A 30 4.88 -3.43 -12.46
C LYS A 30 5.88 -3.09 -11.34
N PRO A 31 5.46 -2.39 -10.27
CA PRO A 31 6.34 -2.16 -9.13
C PRO A 31 6.66 -3.50 -8.45
N ARG A 32 7.91 -3.63 -7.98
CA ARG A 32 8.34 -4.79 -7.21
C ARG A 32 7.91 -4.61 -5.76
N VAL A 33 7.24 -5.62 -5.19
CA VAL A 33 6.61 -5.50 -3.87
C VAL A 33 7.06 -6.64 -2.95
N ILE A 34 7.45 -6.27 -1.74
CA ILE A 34 7.61 -7.17 -0.59
C ILE A 34 6.46 -6.86 0.36
N VAL A 35 5.76 -7.88 0.85
CA VAL A 35 4.73 -7.74 1.87
C VAL A 35 5.19 -8.42 3.16
N THR A 36 5.20 -7.70 4.27
CA THR A 36 5.31 -8.26 5.62
C THR A 36 4.02 -7.98 6.38
N CYS A 37 3.33 -9.01 6.84
CA CYS A 37 2.04 -8.91 7.49
C CYS A 37 1.93 -9.84 8.71
N ASP A 38 1.19 -9.40 9.70
CA ASP A 38 0.86 -10.16 10.91
C ASP A 38 -0.62 -10.62 10.83
N PRO A 39 -1.07 -11.55 11.68
CA PRO A 39 -2.37 -12.20 11.50
C PRO A 39 -3.56 -11.35 12.01
N GLU A 40 -3.56 -10.05 11.73
CA GLU A 40 -4.69 -9.17 12.05
C GLU A 40 -5.88 -9.34 11.10
N LEU A 41 -7.07 -8.91 11.55
CA LEU A 41 -8.28 -8.98 10.73
C LEU A 41 -8.18 -8.13 9.46
N ASP A 42 -7.56 -6.95 9.56
CA ASP A 42 -7.35 -6.06 8.41
C ASP A 42 -6.22 -6.56 7.51
N ASP A 43 -5.10 -7.07 8.03
CA ASP A 43 -4.06 -7.74 7.24
C ASP A 43 -4.65 -8.87 6.37
N ASN A 44 -5.56 -9.67 6.92
CA ASN A 44 -6.26 -10.71 6.16
C ASN A 44 -7.05 -10.11 4.98
N ASN A 45 -7.84 -9.06 5.22
CA ASN A 45 -8.64 -8.43 4.17
C ASN A 45 -7.78 -7.65 3.15
N SER A 46 -6.69 -7.03 3.60
CA SER A 46 -5.68 -6.38 2.77
C SER A 46 -4.95 -7.40 1.91
N LEU A 47 -4.60 -8.58 2.42
CA LEU A 47 -3.98 -9.63 1.61
C LEU A 47 -4.95 -10.19 0.56
N ILE A 48 -6.22 -10.39 0.90
CA ILE A 48 -7.26 -10.81 -0.07
C ILE A 48 -7.37 -9.78 -1.20
N ARG A 49 -7.45 -8.48 -0.87
CA ARG A 49 -7.46 -7.43 -1.89
C ARG A 49 -6.16 -7.41 -2.70
N TYR A 50 -5.01 -7.55 -2.04
CA TYR A 50 -3.71 -7.57 -2.70
C TYR A 50 -3.62 -8.69 -3.74
N VAL A 51 -4.04 -9.91 -3.42
CA VAL A 51 -4.00 -11.04 -4.37
C VAL A 51 -5.02 -10.88 -5.50
N LEU A 52 -6.15 -10.22 -5.25
CA LEU A 52 -7.08 -9.81 -6.31
C LEU A 52 -6.48 -8.77 -7.27
N HIS A 53 -5.45 -8.05 -6.85
CA HIS A 53 -4.65 -7.11 -7.64
C HIS A 53 -3.26 -7.65 -8.01
N ALA A 54 -2.99 -8.95 -7.85
CA ALA A 54 -1.65 -9.50 -8.06
C ALA A 54 -1.12 -9.31 -9.51
N ASN A 55 -2.01 -9.14 -10.49
CA ASN A 55 -1.66 -8.76 -11.86
C ASN A 55 -1.05 -7.34 -11.96
N ASP A 56 -1.23 -6.46 -10.98
CA ASP A 56 -0.70 -5.09 -10.98
C ASP A 56 0.72 -5.00 -10.39
N PHE A 57 1.23 -6.07 -9.79
CA PHE A 57 2.49 -6.10 -9.05
C PHE A 57 3.48 -7.15 -9.58
N GLN A 58 4.76 -6.94 -9.29
CA GLN A 58 5.75 -8.02 -9.25
C GLN A 58 5.99 -8.39 -7.78
N THR A 59 5.26 -9.38 -7.29
CA THR A 59 5.39 -9.85 -5.91
C THR A 59 6.69 -10.63 -5.72
N GLU A 60 7.60 -10.10 -4.91
CA GLU A 60 8.92 -10.69 -4.65
C GLU A 60 8.94 -11.52 -3.36
N ALA A 61 8.17 -11.14 -2.35
CA ALA A 61 8.05 -11.84 -1.08
C ALA A 61 6.70 -11.56 -0.40
N ILE A 62 6.16 -12.56 0.29
CA ILE A 62 5.03 -12.43 1.22
C ILE A 62 5.47 -13.10 2.53
N VAL A 63 5.60 -12.33 3.60
CA VAL A 63 6.34 -12.74 4.80
C VAL A 63 5.46 -12.59 6.04
N TYR A 64 5.31 -13.67 6.80
CA TYR A 64 4.74 -13.60 8.14
C TYR A 64 5.63 -12.74 9.03
N ASN A 65 5.06 -11.76 9.72
CA ASN A 65 5.77 -10.88 10.64
C ASN A 65 5.02 -10.74 11.97
N ALA A 66 5.70 -10.29 13.01
CA ALA A 66 5.05 -9.84 14.24
C ALA A 66 4.73 -8.34 14.21
N SER A 67 3.94 -7.90 15.17
CA SER A 67 3.68 -6.50 15.52
C SER A 67 3.52 -6.38 17.04
N ARG A 68 3.20 -5.17 17.53
CA ARG A 68 2.74 -4.94 18.91
C ARG A 68 1.42 -5.60 19.25
N PHE A 69 0.59 -5.89 18.24
CA PHE A 69 -0.72 -6.50 18.43
C PHE A 69 -0.55 -8.01 18.50
N HIS A 70 0.28 -8.59 17.62
CA HIS A 70 0.40 -10.04 17.52
C HIS A 70 1.83 -10.53 17.31
N TRP A 71 2.22 -11.53 18.11
CA TRP A 71 3.47 -12.27 17.97
C TRP A 71 3.26 -13.73 18.41
N ARG A 72 4.12 -14.64 17.96
CA ARG A 72 3.98 -16.09 18.21
C ARG A 72 4.59 -16.53 19.53
N GLY A 73 5.63 -15.85 19.99
CA GLY A 73 6.54 -16.35 21.02
C GLY A 73 7.57 -17.36 20.50
N ASP A 74 8.54 -17.68 21.36
CA ASP A 74 9.64 -18.61 21.10
C ASP A 74 9.33 -20.09 21.45
N GLY A 75 8.09 -20.37 21.87
CA GLY A 75 7.65 -21.71 22.27
C GLY A 75 8.12 -22.15 23.66
N LYS A 76 8.81 -21.27 24.42
CA LYS A 76 9.36 -21.59 25.75
C LYS A 76 8.57 -20.95 26.89
N GLY A 77 7.50 -20.21 26.56
CA GLY A 77 6.73 -19.45 27.54
C GLY A 77 7.43 -18.16 28.01
N THR A 78 8.51 -17.77 27.33
CA THR A 78 9.22 -16.51 27.60
C THR A 78 8.24 -15.34 27.52
N THR A 79 8.24 -14.45 28.50
CA THR A 79 7.37 -13.27 28.53
C THR A 79 8.10 -12.04 27.98
N GLN A 80 7.34 -11.13 27.37
CA GLN A 80 7.84 -9.84 26.91
C GLN A 80 6.94 -8.74 27.50
N PHE A 81 7.55 -7.75 28.14
CA PHE A 81 6.84 -6.56 28.60
C PHE A 81 7.43 -5.33 27.92
N ILE A 82 6.64 -4.65 27.10
CA ILE A 82 7.03 -3.42 26.44
C ILE A 82 6.25 -2.25 27.06
N PRO A 83 6.93 -1.28 27.70
CA PRO A 83 6.27 -0.06 28.17
C PRO A 83 5.55 0.66 27.02
N GLY A 84 4.26 0.97 27.20
CA GLY A 84 3.44 1.65 26.18
C GLY A 84 2.84 0.73 25.10
N SER A 85 3.08 -0.58 25.18
CA SER A 85 2.34 -1.57 24.39
C SER A 85 0.84 -1.56 24.73
N GLU A 86 0.02 -2.21 23.92
CA GLU A 86 -1.44 -2.24 24.13
C GLU A 86 -1.79 -2.83 25.51
N TYR A 87 -1.27 -4.02 25.82
CA TYR A 87 -1.47 -4.66 27.11
C TYR A 87 -0.90 -3.83 28.29
N ALA A 88 0.23 -3.16 28.11
CA ALA A 88 0.78 -2.28 29.15
C ALA A 88 -0.14 -1.06 29.41
N ASN A 89 -0.70 -0.47 28.35
CA ASN A 89 -1.66 0.63 28.46
C ASN A 89 -2.98 0.21 29.12
N MET A 90 -3.35 -1.06 29.03
CA MET A 90 -4.50 -1.65 29.72
C MET A 90 -4.21 -1.97 31.19
N GLY A 91 -2.98 -1.75 31.68
CA GLY A 91 -2.55 -2.16 33.02
C GLY A 91 -2.41 -3.67 33.16
N LEU A 92 -2.30 -4.39 32.04
CA LEU A 92 -2.07 -5.82 32.01
C LEU A 92 -0.55 -6.12 31.98
N GLY A 93 -0.18 -7.29 32.49
CA GLY A 93 1.17 -7.83 32.32
C GLY A 93 1.38 -8.39 30.90
N PRO A 94 2.53 -9.02 30.63
CA PRO A 94 2.78 -9.75 29.38
C PRO A 94 1.63 -10.70 29.01
N GLN A 95 1.08 -10.57 27.80
CA GLN A 95 -0.05 -11.38 27.34
C GLN A 95 0.43 -12.61 26.56
N THR A 96 0.89 -13.65 27.26
CA THR A 96 1.26 -14.91 26.58
C THR A 96 0.07 -15.64 25.96
N SER A 97 -1.16 -15.35 26.43
CA SER A 97 -2.41 -15.90 25.92
C SER A 97 -2.93 -15.23 24.65
N TRP A 98 -2.42 -14.05 24.30
CA TRP A 98 -2.82 -13.31 23.08
C TRP A 98 -1.87 -13.57 21.91
N ARG A 99 -1.05 -14.62 22.01
CA ARG A 99 -0.17 -15.05 20.93
C ARG A 99 -0.97 -15.80 19.88
N TYR A 100 -0.69 -15.53 18.62
CA TYR A 100 -1.28 -16.30 17.55
C TYR A 100 -0.75 -17.75 17.57
N LYS A 101 -1.52 -18.66 16.99
CA LYS A 101 -1.26 -20.10 17.12
C LYS A 101 -0.01 -20.52 16.34
N TRP A 102 0.63 -21.61 16.78
CA TRP A 102 1.79 -22.17 16.09
C TRP A 102 1.50 -22.64 14.68
N ASP A 103 0.25 -23.03 14.43
CA ASP A 103 -0.27 -23.44 13.14
C ASP A 103 -1.02 -22.32 12.41
N GLU A 104 -0.86 -21.05 12.84
CA GLU A 104 -1.35 -19.90 12.09
C GLU A 104 -0.75 -19.90 10.67
N ARG A 105 -1.64 -19.78 9.69
CA ARG A 105 -1.33 -19.97 8.27
C ARG A 105 -2.22 -19.14 7.34
N PHE A 106 -2.70 -17.97 7.78
CA PHE A 106 -3.62 -17.13 6.99
C PHE A 106 -3.08 -16.75 5.59
N ILE A 107 -1.77 -16.45 5.46
CA ILE A 107 -1.14 -16.19 4.15
C ILE A 107 -1.26 -17.41 3.24
N ASP A 108 -0.86 -18.60 3.70
CA ASP A 108 -0.99 -19.83 2.94
C ASP A 108 -2.45 -20.11 2.55
N ASP A 109 -3.40 -19.95 3.47
CA ASP A 109 -4.83 -20.18 3.22
C ASP A 109 -5.40 -19.23 2.15
N ILE A 110 -5.01 -17.95 2.19
CA ILE A 110 -5.42 -16.97 1.17
C ILE A 110 -4.78 -17.27 -0.18
N ILE A 111 -3.51 -17.67 -0.21
CA ILE A 111 -2.82 -18.00 -1.47
C ILE A 111 -3.35 -19.31 -2.07
N GLU A 112 -3.74 -20.28 -1.24
CA GLU A 112 -4.44 -21.50 -1.68
C GLU A 112 -5.85 -21.19 -2.21
N ALA A 113 -6.60 -20.28 -1.57
CA ALA A 113 -7.88 -19.80 -2.08
C ALA A 113 -7.72 -19.04 -3.40
N TYR A 114 -6.68 -18.20 -3.53
CA TYR A 114 -6.31 -17.58 -4.80
C TYR A 114 -6.04 -18.62 -5.89
N GLY A 115 -5.32 -19.70 -5.57
CA GLY A 115 -5.06 -20.79 -6.50
C GLY A 115 -6.32 -21.46 -7.02
N GLN A 116 -7.37 -21.57 -6.20
CA GLN A 116 -8.69 -22.06 -6.61
C GLN A 116 -9.42 -21.09 -7.55
N CYS A 117 -9.15 -19.79 -7.43
CA CYS A 117 -9.71 -18.74 -8.29
C CYS A 117 -8.91 -18.50 -9.58
N TYR A 118 -7.67 -18.96 -9.66
CA TYR A 118 -6.71 -18.60 -10.72
C TYR A 118 -7.23 -18.87 -12.14
N GLU A 119 -7.92 -20.00 -12.35
CA GLU A 119 -8.46 -20.35 -13.66
C GLU A 119 -9.51 -19.34 -14.16
N ASN A 120 -10.25 -18.72 -13.25
CA ASN A 120 -11.19 -17.64 -13.58
C ASN A 120 -10.45 -16.32 -13.75
N LEU A 121 -9.59 -15.94 -12.80
CA LEU A 121 -8.87 -14.66 -12.82
C LEU A 121 -8.06 -14.46 -14.11
N LYS A 122 -7.38 -15.50 -14.59
CA LYS A 122 -6.57 -15.42 -15.83
C LYS A 122 -7.39 -15.24 -17.11
N VAL A 123 -8.70 -15.54 -17.09
CA VAL A 123 -9.61 -15.25 -18.21
C VAL A 123 -9.84 -13.75 -18.33
N HIS A 124 -9.93 -13.06 -17.19
CA HIS A 124 -10.18 -11.62 -17.11
C HIS A 124 -8.89 -10.80 -17.31
N ASP A 125 -7.74 -11.29 -16.85
CA ASP A 125 -6.43 -10.72 -17.17
C ASP A 125 -5.35 -11.82 -17.23
N PRO A 126 -4.72 -12.10 -18.39
CA PRO A 126 -3.73 -13.16 -18.50
C PRO A 126 -2.42 -12.88 -17.73
N SER A 127 -2.25 -11.69 -17.16
CA SER A 127 -1.03 -11.27 -16.46
C SER A 127 -1.05 -11.54 -14.95
N TYR A 128 -2.10 -12.18 -14.43
CA TYR A 128 -2.12 -12.72 -13.07
C TYR A 128 -0.98 -13.73 -12.85
N PRO A 129 -0.22 -13.67 -11.75
CA PRO A 129 0.81 -14.65 -11.44
C PRO A 129 0.18 -16.00 -11.08
N THR A 130 0.89 -17.09 -11.38
CA THR A 130 0.40 -18.44 -11.05
C THR A 130 0.37 -18.66 -9.53
N TYR A 131 -0.47 -19.61 -9.08
CA TYR A 131 -0.46 -20.07 -7.68
C TYR A 131 0.96 -20.48 -7.21
N GLU A 132 1.67 -21.27 -8.01
CA GLU A 132 3.01 -21.75 -7.66
C GLU A 132 4.01 -20.60 -7.55
N GLU A 133 3.87 -19.57 -8.38
CA GLU A 133 4.70 -18.38 -8.29
C GLU A 133 4.50 -17.68 -6.96
N LEU A 134 3.26 -17.33 -6.58
CA LEU A 134 2.98 -16.66 -5.31
C LEU A 134 3.33 -17.53 -4.10
N LYS A 135 2.98 -18.83 -4.12
CA LYS A 135 3.32 -19.78 -3.06
C LYS A 135 4.83 -19.83 -2.81
N SER A 136 5.63 -19.80 -3.88
CA SER A 136 7.09 -19.83 -3.75
C SER A 136 7.68 -18.62 -3.02
N LYS A 137 6.90 -17.53 -2.88
CA LYS A 137 7.29 -16.27 -2.22
C LYS A 137 6.97 -16.23 -0.73
N ILE A 138 6.23 -17.20 -0.20
CA ILE A 138 5.83 -17.23 1.21
C ILE A 138 7.02 -17.61 2.09
N ARG A 139 7.32 -16.82 3.11
CA ARG A 139 8.33 -17.13 4.12
C ARG A 139 7.86 -16.74 5.53
N VAL A 140 8.42 -17.40 6.54
CA VAL A 140 8.28 -16.97 7.93
C VAL A 140 9.39 -15.98 8.26
N GLY A 141 9.01 -14.79 8.68
CA GLY A 141 9.90 -13.72 9.13
C GLY A 141 10.12 -13.73 10.64
N ASN A 142 10.52 -12.58 11.18
CA ASN A 142 10.68 -12.33 12.61
C ASN A 142 9.31 -12.18 13.29
N VAL A 143 8.85 -13.29 13.85
CA VAL A 143 7.51 -13.45 14.42
C VAL A 143 7.48 -13.73 15.93
N ASP A 144 8.64 -13.99 16.51
CA ASP A 144 8.69 -14.52 17.87
C ASP A 144 8.28 -13.47 18.91
N PHE A 145 8.66 -12.21 18.74
CA PHE A 145 8.32 -11.13 19.67
C PHE A 145 8.17 -9.79 18.95
N GLU A 146 7.46 -8.85 19.59
CA GLU A 146 7.35 -7.47 19.10
C GLU A 146 8.75 -6.87 18.98
N GLY A 147 9.10 -6.40 17.78
CA GLY A 147 10.34 -5.71 17.48
C GLY A 147 11.60 -6.58 17.46
N GLU A 148 11.45 -7.91 17.45
CA GLU A 148 12.60 -8.82 17.50
C GLU A 148 13.39 -8.83 16.19
N MET A 149 14.69 -8.60 16.29
CA MET A 149 15.62 -8.61 15.15
C MET A 149 17.01 -9.09 15.58
N ASP A 150 17.07 -10.06 16.50
CA ASP A 150 18.31 -10.63 17.03
C ASP A 150 18.86 -11.74 16.14
N HIS A 151 18.01 -12.38 15.34
CA HIS A 151 18.41 -13.49 14.47
C HIS A 151 17.77 -13.41 13.08
N ASP A 152 18.49 -13.95 12.09
CA ASP A 152 17.99 -14.10 10.73
C ASP A 152 16.91 -15.17 10.64
N THR A 153 15.93 -14.92 9.78
CA THR A 153 14.80 -15.81 9.49
C THR A 153 14.74 -16.08 7.97
N PRO A 154 14.05 -17.14 7.53
CA PRO A 154 13.84 -17.36 6.10
C PRO A 154 13.21 -16.15 5.38
N GLY A 155 12.38 -15.37 6.08
CA GLY A 155 11.81 -14.11 5.59
C GLY A 155 12.85 -13.00 5.47
N SER A 156 13.62 -12.72 6.52
CA SER A 156 14.64 -11.67 6.47
C SER A 156 15.75 -11.97 5.45
N GLU A 157 16.13 -13.24 5.28
CA GLU A 157 17.10 -13.66 4.27
C GLU A 157 16.58 -13.44 2.84
N LEU A 158 15.32 -13.82 2.57
CA LEU A 158 14.73 -13.54 1.25
C LEU A 158 14.65 -12.03 0.98
N ILE A 159 14.27 -11.23 1.98
CA ILE A 159 14.26 -9.76 1.86
C ILE A 159 15.66 -9.23 1.57
N LYS A 160 16.69 -9.71 2.29
CA LYS A 160 18.09 -9.35 2.07
C LYS A 160 18.55 -9.67 0.65
N GLU A 161 18.23 -10.87 0.14
CA GLU A 161 18.53 -11.26 -1.25
C GLU A 161 17.90 -10.30 -2.26
N ILE A 162 16.63 -9.94 -2.08
CA ILE A 162 15.90 -9.01 -2.95
C ILE A 162 16.52 -7.61 -2.89
N MET A 163 16.88 -7.11 -1.70
CA MET A 163 17.54 -5.82 -1.52
C MET A 163 18.86 -5.76 -2.29
N LEU A 164 19.67 -6.82 -2.19
CA LEU A 164 21.00 -6.92 -2.81
C LEU A 164 20.99 -7.27 -4.30
N ASP A 165 19.88 -7.77 -4.87
CA ASP A 165 19.85 -8.15 -6.29
C ASP A 165 20.12 -6.98 -7.26
N ASP A 166 20.51 -7.30 -8.49
CA ASP A 166 20.76 -6.32 -9.56
C ASP A 166 19.55 -6.11 -10.48
N LYS A 167 18.36 -6.59 -10.08
CA LYS A 167 17.15 -6.37 -10.89
C LYS A 167 16.78 -4.87 -10.84
N PRO A 168 16.47 -4.25 -11.98
CA PRO A 168 16.15 -2.83 -12.05
C PRO A 168 14.82 -2.50 -11.36
N GLY A 169 14.58 -1.20 -11.14
CA GLY A 169 13.36 -0.69 -10.55
C GLY A 169 13.39 -0.59 -9.02
N LYS A 170 12.41 0.13 -8.48
CA LYS A 170 12.23 0.28 -7.04
C LYS A 170 11.62 -0.98 -6.44
N VAL A 171 11.94 -1.25 -5.17
CA VAL A 171 11.30 -2.28 -4.36
C VAL A 171 10.52 -1.60 -3.23
N PHE A 172 9.20 -1.76 -3.24
CA PHE A 172 8.30 -1.23 -2.23
C PHE A 172 8.15 -2.27 -1.13
N CYS A 173 8.71 -1.96 0.04
CA CYS A 173 8.71 -2.83 1.22
C CYS A 173 7.52 -2.45 2.11
N GLN A 174 6.46 -3.23 2.03
CA GLN A 174 5.23 -3.03 2.77
C GLN A 174 5.37 -3.64 4.17
N ALA A 175 5.21 -2.81 5.20
CA ALA A 175 5.11 -3.22 6.58
C ALA A 175 3.69 -2.95 7.07
N TRP A 176 2.84 -3.98 7.00
CA TRP A 176 1.44 -3.94 7.41
C TRP A 176 1.31 -4.08 8.93
N GLY A 177 2.05 -5.03 9.51
CA GLY A 177 2.31 -5.09 10.95
C GLY A 177 3.57 -4.35 11.37
N GLY A 178 4.45 -5.05 12.09
CA GLY A 178 5.80 -4.58 12.41
C GLY A 178 6.75 -4.56 11.22
N SER A 179 7.93 -4.00 11.42
CA SER A 179 8.99 -3.89 10.41
C SER A 179 10.23 -4.74 10.72
N SER A 180 10.15 -5.59 11.75
CA SER A 180 11.23 -6.45 12.23
C SER A 180 11.95 -7.25 11.16
N SER A 181 11.25 -7.95 10.25
CA SER A 181 11.91 -8.72 9.19
C SER A 181 12.68 -7.83 8.19
N ILE A 182 12.16 -6.64 7.89
CA ILE A 182 12.83 -5.65 7.03
C ILE A 182 14.05 -5.09 7.76
N ALA A 183 13.90 -4.71 9.02
CA ALA A 183 14.97 -4.21 9.87
C ALA A 183 16.10 -5.24 10.04
N ARG A 184 15.74 -6.50 10.28
CA ARG A 184 16.69 -7.61 10.38
C ARG A 184 17.47 -7.80 9.08
N ALA A 185 16.80 -7.79 7.93
CA ALA A 185 17.45 -7.87 6.62
C ALA A 185 18.47 -6.73 6.42
N LEU A 186 18.08 -5.49 6.71
CA LEU A 186 18.96 -4.32 6.66
C LEU A 186 20.15 -4.48 7.62
N LYS A 187 19.92 -4.96 8.84
CA LYS A 187 20.97 -5.15 9.84
C LYS A 187 21.95 -6.24 9.46
N SER A 188 21.49 -7.30 8.80
CA SER A 188 22.38 -8.36 8.31
C SER A 188 23.23 -7.89 7.13
N ILE A 189 22.74 -6.93 6.34
CA ILE A 189 23.56 -6.23 5.32
C ILE A 189 24.56 -5.30 6.01
N GLU A 190 24.13 -4.53 7.01
CA GLU A 190 25.00 -3.66 7.78
C GLU A 190 26.16 -4.45 8.43
N GLU A 191 25.85 -5.50 9.19
CA GLU A 191 26.84 -6.36 9.88
C GLU A 191 27.83 -7.01 8.90
N GLU A 192 27.41 -7.33 7.68
CA GLU A 192 28.28 -7.94 6.67
C GLU A 192 29.18 -6.92 5.96
N TYR A 193 28.69 -5.69 5.72
CA TYR A 193 29.32 -4.77 4.79
C TYR A 193 29.85 -3.46 5.40
N LYS A 194 29.38 -3.02 6.58
CA LYS A 194 29.68 -1.68 7.14
C LYS A 194 31.17 -1.39 7.29
N ASP A 195 31.96 -2.39 7.67
CA ASP A 195 33.41 -2.27 7.85
C ASP A 195 34.22 -2.69 6.61
N THR A 196 33.59 -2.76 5.44
CA THR A 196 34.22 -3.16 4.17
C THR A 196 34.31 -1.99 3.18
N ASP A 197 35.15 -2.13 2.16
CA ASP A 197 35.27 -1.17 1.05
C ASP A 197 34.03 -1.12 0.13
N LYS A 198 33.06 -2.00 0.34
CA LYS A 198 31.79 -2.07 -0.43
C LYS A 198 30.65 -1.27 0.19
N TRP A 199 30.78 -0.82 1.44
CA TRP A 199 29.69 -0.22 2.20
C TRP A 199 29.01 0.93 1.45
N ASP A 200 29.78 1.93 1.01
CA ASP A 200 29.23 3.13 0.37
C ASP A 200 28.42 2.80 -0.90
N ALA A 201 28.88 1.80 -1.67
CA ALA A 201 28.18 1.36 -2.88
C ALA A 201 26.88 0.62 -2.55
N ILE A 202 26.89 -0.24 -1.53
CA ILE A 202 25.71 -0.98 -1.08
C ILE A 202 24.70 -0.03 -0.45
N TYR A 203 25.13 0.83 0.47
CA TYR A 203 24.27 1.82 1.12
C TYR A 203 23.56 2.68 0.07
N LYS A 204 24.31 3.24 -0.87
CA LYS A 204 23.74 4.03 -1.98
C LYS A 204 22.75 3.21 -2.80
N LYS A 205 23.09 1.97 -3.17
CA LYS A 205 22.20 1.09 -3.94
C LYS A 205 20.87 0.87 -3.21
N LEU A 206 20.91 0.62 -1.91
CA LEU A 206 19.72 0.40 -1.10
C LEU A 206 18.85 1.65 -1.01
N CYS A 207 19.43 2.82 -0.72
CA CYS A 207 18.69 4.10 -0.72
C CYS A 207 18.08 4.45 -2.09
N ASP A 208 18.78 4.13 -3.18
CA ASP A 208 18.27 4.35 -4.54
C ASP A 208 17.22 3.31 -4.94
N LYS A 209 17.11 2.17 -4.27
CA LYS A 209 16.25 1.05 -4.70
C LYS A 209 15.01 0.90 -3.83
N LEU A 210 15.14 1.06 -2.52
CA LEU A 210 14.08 0.73 -1.57
C LEU A 210 13.15 1.91 -1.32
N VAL A 211 11.87 1.60 -1.17
CA VAL A 211 10.84 2.51 -0.67
C VAL A 211 10.10 1.78 0.45
N LEU A 212 10.12 2.34 1.66
CA LEU A 212 9.45 1.76 2.82
C LEU A 212 8.02 2.27 2.89
N CYS A 213 7.05 1.36 3.00
CA CYS A 213 5.62 1.63 3.00
C CYS A 213 5.01 1.14 4.30
N PHE A 214 4.83 2.02 5.29
CA PHE A 214 4.42 1.65 6.64
C PHE A 214 2.92 1.87 6.88
N SER A 215 2.26 0.87 7.47
CA SER A 215 0.99 0.99 8.19
C SER A 215 1.23 1.50 9.63
N GLY A 216 2.00 2.59 9.73
CA GLY A 216 2.60 3.02 10.99
C GLY A 216 3.81 2.17 11.40
N ASP A 217 4.51 2.62 12.45
CA ASP A 217 5.55 1.83 13.10
C ASP A 217 4.95 1.05 14.28
N GLN A 218 4.65 -0.22 14.05
CA GLN A 218 3.92 -1.07 14.99
C GLN A 218 4.81 -1.92 15.89
N ASP A 219 6.14 -1.87 15.74
CA ASP A 219 7.05 -2.70 16.56
C ASP A 219 8.30 -1.94 17.02
N GLY A 220 8.44 -0.68 16.61
CA GLY A 220 9.52 0.20 17.02
C GLY A 220 10.82 -0.04 16.27
N CYS A 221 10.90 -1.01 15.35
CA CYS A 221 12.11 -1.28 14.59
C CYS A 221 12.46 -0.11 13.66
N TYR A 222 11.44 0.62 13.15
CA TYR A 222 11.71 1.81 12.36
C TYR A 222 12.35 2.91 13.21
N VAL A 223 11.70 3.35 14.30
CA VAL A 223 12.21 4.48 15.10
C VAL A 223 13.52 4.18 15.82
N ASN A 224 13.72 2.94 16.25
CA ASN A 224 14.87 2.57 17.08
C ASN A 224 16.08 2.08 16.28
N TYR A 225 15.91 1.80 14.98
CA TYR A 225 16.99 1.28 14.14
C TYR A 225 16.98 1.88 12.73
N ILE A 226 15.94 1.63 11.92
CA ILE A 226 15.97 2.02 10.49
C ILE A 226 16.17 3.54 10.34
N ALA A 227 15.46 4.36 11.11
CA ALA A 227 15.57 5.82 11.05
C ALA A 227 16.93 6.35 11.53
N ILE A 228 17.71 5.55 12.27
CA ILE A 228 18.99 5.92 12.86
C ILE A 228 20.14 5.50 11.95
N ASP A 229 20.16 4.23 11.55
CA ASP A 229 21.26 3.63 10.81
C ASP A 229 21.09 3.74 9.29
N TRP A 230 19.85 3.96 8.82
CA TRP A 230 19.52 4.11 7.39
C TRP A 230 18.67 5.38 7.12
N PRO A 231 19.13 6.58 7.54
CA PRO A 231 18.33 7.81 7.49
C PRO A 231 17.99 8.28 6.08
N ASP A 232 18.71 7.81 5.06
CA ASP A 232 18.49 8.19 3.65
C ASP A 232 17.56 7.21 2.91
N LEU A 233 17.04 6.16 3.56
CA LEU A 233 16.01 5.31 2.96
C LEU A 233 14.72 6.09 2.74
N ARG A 234 14.16 5.98 1.53
CA ARG A 234 12.91 6.65 1.21
C ARG A 234 11.74 6.00 1.90
N ILE A 235 10.87 6.84 2.45
CA ILE A 235 9.65 6.41 3.13
C ILE A 235 8.45 6.99 2.38
N GLN A 236 7.62 6.11 1.84
CA GLN A 236 6.39 6.50 1.18
C GLN A 236 5.48 7.19 2.19
N THR A 237 5.06 8.40 1.84
CA THR A 237 4.09 9.16 2.63
C THR A 237 2.86 9.41 1.78
N THR A 238 1.72 8.89 2.22
CA THR A 238 0.44 9.14 1.56
C THR A 238 -0.54 9.67 2.59
N ASN A 239 -1.17 10.80 2.29
CA ASN A 239 -2.14 11.45 3.19
C ASN A 239 -3.55 10.84 3.10
N GLY A 240 -3.81 9.95 2.15
CA GLY A 240 -5.09 9.29 2.02
C GLY A 240 -5.24 8.20 3.07
N ARG A 241 -6.48 8.00 3.49
CA ARG A 241 -6.80 7.03 4.52
C ARG A 241 -6.54 5.60 4.03
N MET A 242 -5.76 4.88 4.84
CA MET A 242 -5.88 3.44 5.10
C MET A 242 -7.37 3.08 5.06
N SER A 243 -7.80 2.17 4.19
CA SER A 243 -9.13 1.94 3.59
C SER A 243 -10.37 1.85 4.51
N ARG A 244 -10.52 2.77 5.45
CA ARG A 244 -11.56 2.76 6.47
C ARG A 244 -12.78 3.52 5.96
N TYR A 245 -13.96 3.01 6.30
CA TYR A 245 -15.30 3.56 6.07
C TYR A 245 -15.28 5.06 5.80
N ASP A 246 -15.67 5.47 4.59
CA ASP A 246 -15.51 6.86 4.16
C ASP A 246 -16.64 7.78 4.64
N ASN A 247 -17.63 7.23 5.37
CA ASN A 247 -18.84 7.90 5.85
C ASN A 247 -19.52 8.75 4.75
N SER A 248 -19.33 8.38 3.49
CA SER A 248 -19.85 9.11 2.35
C SER A 248 -21.17 8.49 1.87
N VAL A 249 -21.69 9.02 0.77
CA VAL A 249 -22.84 8.41 0.07
C VAL A 249 -22.54 6.98 -0.43
N TYR A 250 -21.29 6.53 -0.40
CA TYR A 250 -20.83 5.21 -0.82
C TYR A 250 -20.65 4.22 0.33
N ASP A 251 -20.97 4.60 1.57
CA ASP A 251 -20.83 3.74 2.75
C ASP A 251 -21.69 2.45 2.64
N TYR A 252 -22.75 2.48 1.83
CA TYR A 252 -23.57 1.30 1.50
C TYR A 252 -22.76 0.14 0.91
N GLN A 253 -21.60 0.40 0.29
CA GLN A 253 -20.72 -0.64 -0.25
C GLN A 253 -20.12 -1.54 0.83
N SER A 254 -20.20 -1.14 2.10
CA SER A 254 -19.83 -1.97 3.24
C SER A 254 -21.03 -2.62 3.94
N SER A 255 -22.27 -2.38 3.49
CA SER A 255 -23.45 -2.93 4.13
C SER A 255 -23.44 -4.47 4.13
N PRO A 256 -24.12 -5.13 5.09
CA PRO A 256 -24.19 -6.59 5.11
C PRO A 256 -24.71 -7.19 3.81
N GLU A 257 -25.76 -6.60 3.23
CA GLU A 257 -26.36 -7.11 1.99
C GLU A 257 -25.41 -6.95 0.81
N TYR A 258 -24.75 -5.79 0.68
CA TYR A 258 -23.81 -5.54 -0.42
C TYR A 258 -22.57 -6.42 -0.29
N THR A 259 -22.05 -6.56 0.93
CA THR A 259 -20.91 -7.42 1.27
C THR A 259 -21.21 -8.88 0.94
N ALA A 260 -22.37 -9.39 1.36
CA ALA A 260 -22.80 -10.77 1.10
C ALA A 260 -22.93 -11.07 -0.40
N GLN A 261 -23.44 -10.09 -1.17
CA GLN A 261 -23.68 -10.25 -2.60
C GLN A 261 -22.40 -10.16 -3.44
N ASN A 262 -21.44 -9.32 -3.03
CA ASN A 262 -20.35 -8.90 -3.91
C ASN A 262 -18.94 -9.23 -3.39
N ILE A 263 -18.75 -9.36 -2.08
CA ILE A 263 -17.43 -9.48 -1.47
C ILE A 263 -17.22 -10.88 -0.90
N THR A 264 -18.18 -11.45 -0.16
CA THR A 264 -18.00 -12.77 0.47
C THR A 264 -18.42 -13.93 -0.44
N ILE A 265 -17.97 -13.89 -1.71
CA ILE A 265 -18.30 -14.89 -2.74
C ILE A 265 -17.06 -15.71 -3.13
N GLY A 266 -17.26 -17.02 -3.37
CA GLY A 266 -16.19 -17.92 -3.79
C GLY A 266 -15.13 -18.24 -2.74
N PRO A 267 -14.04 -18.92 -3.14
CA PRO A 267 -12.97 -19.33 -2.23
C PRO A 267 -12.33 -18.16 -1.46
N LEU A 268 -11.94 -17.09 -2.16
CA LEU A 268 -11.37 -15.89 -1.52
C LEU A 268 -12.39 -15.18 -0.64
N GLY A 269 -13.63 -15.01 -1.11
CA GLY A 269 -14.69 -14.36 -0.35
C GLY A 269 -15.06 -15.08 0.95
N ALA A 270 -14.89 -16.41 1.02
CA ALA A 270 -15.11 -17.18 2.25
C ALA A 270 -14.08 -16.87 3.37
N LEU A 271 -12.93 -16.29 3.01
CA LEU A 271 -11.88 -15.88 3.93
C LEU A 271 -11.99 -14.40 4.33
N VAL A 272 -12.85 -13.61 3.69
CA VAL A 272 -13.05 -12.20 4.06
C VAL A 272 -13.61 -12.11 5.48
N ARG A 273 -12.98 -11.26 6.31
CA ARG A 273 -13.46 -10.91 7.65
C ARG A 273 -14.57 -9.88 7.56
N VAL A 274 -15.64 -10.14 8.31
CA VAL A 274 -16.80 -9.25 8.42
C VAL A 274 -17.19 -9.11 9.88
N TRP A 275 -17.88 -8.02 10.22
CA TRP A 275 -18.40 -7.82 11.57
C TRP A 275 -19.33 -8.96 11.97
N GLY A 276 -19.12 -9.51 13.16
CA GLY A 276 -19.95 -10.58 13.69
C GLY A 276 -19.79 -11.95 13.01
N ASP A 277 -18.66 -12.20 12.34
CA ASP A 277 -18.34 -13.49 11.71
C ASP A 277 -18.00 -14.62 12.71
N GLY A 278 -17.87 -14.28 14.00
CA GLY A 278 -17.52 -15.22 15.07
C GLY A 278 -16.06 -15.69 15.05
N LYS A 279 -15.22 -15.17 14.14
CA LYS A 279 -13.79 -15.48 14.09
C LYS A 279 -13.03 -14.47 14.97
N GLN A 280 -11.98 -14.91 15.62
CA GLN A 280 -11.05 -14.06 16.36
C GLN A 280 -9.62 -14.33 15.88
N MET A 281 -8.74 -13.35 15.98
CA MET A 281 -7.29 -13.50 15.79
C MET A 281 -6.75 -14.46 16.84
N VAL A 282 -7.03 -14.17 18.11
CA VAL A 282 -6.69 -15.03 19.24
C VAL A 282 -7.86 -15.13 20.20
N GLU A 283 -8.17 -16.36 20.62
CA GLU A 283 -9.25 -16.61 21.58
C GLU A 283 -8.91 -15.98 22.94
N GLY A 284 -9.82 -15.16 23.47
CA GLY A 284 -9.62 -14.48 24.76
C GLY A 284 -8.80 -13.19 24.68
N ASP A 285 -8.44 -12.74 23.47
CA ASP A 285 -8.02 -11.35 23.29
C ASP A 285 -9.20 -10.42 23.55
N LEU A 286 -9.04 -9.54 24.56
CA LEU A 286 -10.09 -8.63 25.00
C LEU A 286 -10.20 -7.40 24.08
N THR A 287 -9.28 -7.19 23.14
CA THR A 287 -9.35 -6.12 22.16
C THR A 287 -10.01 -6.57 20.86
N ASP A 288 -10.02 -7.88 20.56
CA ASP A 288 -10.67 -8.46 19.39
C ASP A 288 -12.15 -8.84 19.63
N PHE A 289 -13.01 -7.83 19.62
CA PHE A 289 -14.46 -8.02 19.76
C PHE A 289 -15.21 -8.12 18.42
N ILE A 290 -14.52 -8.02 17.28
CA ILE A 290 -15.16 -7.86 15.95
C ILE A 290 -15.97 -9.10 15.55
N GLY A 291 -15.39 -10.29 15.70
CA GLY A 291 -16.12 -11.54 15.47
C GLY A 291 -17.23 -11.79 16.50
N PRO A 292 -16.95 -11.69 17.81
CA PRO A 292 -17.95 -11.86 18.87
C PRO A 292 -19.14 -10.88 18.81
N SER A 293 -19.00 -9.70 18.20
CA SER A 293 -20.07 -8.69 18.12
C SER A 293 -21.32 -9.14 17.36
N GLY A 294 -21.26 -10.27 16.64
CA GLY A 294 -22.41 -10.87 15.97
C GLY A 294 -23.31 -11.70 16.90
N GLN A 295 -22.87 -11.94 18.14
CA GLN A 295 -23.56 -12.77 19.13
C GLN A 295 -23.97 -11.99 20.39
N TYR A 296 -23.24 -10.93 20.72
CA TYR A 296 -23.37 -10.20 21.97
C TYR A 296 -23.64 -8.71 21.74
N SER A 297 -24.45 -8.11 22.60
CA SER A 297 -24.60 -6.66 22.65
C SER A 297 -23.30 -5.99 23.14
N LYS A 298 -23.19 -4.68 22.92
CA LYS A 298 -22.08 -3.89 23.48
C LYS A 298 -21.96 -4.10 24.99
N GLU A 299 -23.07 -4.02 25.73
CA GLU A 299 -23.09 -4.17 27.18
C GLU A 299 -22.71 -5.59 27.63
N GLU A 300 -23.03 -6.61 26.85
CA GLU A 300 -22.64 -7.99 27.13
C GLU A 300 -21.15 -8.23 26.90
N LEU A 301 -20.58 -7.65 25.84
CA LEU A 301 -19.14 -7.69 25.59
C LEU A 301 -18.36 -6.95 26.68
N GLU A 302 -18.82 -5.75 27.08
CA GLU A 302 -18.21 -4.99 28.17
C GLU A 302 -18.26 -5.77 29.50
N LYS A 303 -19.36 -6.48 29.79
CA LYS A 303 -19.47 -7.36 30.97
C LYS A 303 -18.51 -8.56 30.91
N GLN A 304 -18.17 -9.02 29.70
CA GLN A 304 -17.18 -10.07 29.47
C GLN A 304 -15.74 -9.55 29.53
N GLY A 305 -15.55 -8.23 29.65
CA GLY A 305 -14.24 -7.60 29.78
C GLY A 305 -13.64 -7.10 28.46
N TYR A 306 -14.35 -7.21 27.33
CA TYR A 306 -13.89 -6.66 26.06
C TYR A 306 -13.75 -5.14 26.13
N LEU A 307 -12.70 -4.62 25.49
CA LEU A 307 -12.49 -3.20 25.29
C LEU A 307 -13.12 -2.76 23.98
N ILE A 308 -14.29 -2.14 24.06
CA ILE A 308 -15.00 -1.62 22.89
C ILE A 308 -14.38 -0.30 22.45
N TRP A 309 -13.35 -0.38 21.62
CA TRP A 309 -12.61 0.77 21.11
C TRP A 309 -13.27 1.45 19.89
N ARG A 310 -14.26 0.81 19.25
CA ARG A 310 -15.03 1.38 18.12
C ARG A 310 -16.51 1.00 18.17
N PRO A 311 -17.43 1.81 17.59
CA PRO A 311 -18.83 1.42 17.44
C PRO A 311 -19.00 0.11 16.68
N ILE A 312 -19.78 -0.81 17.26
CA ILE A 312 -20.18 -2.08 16.64
C ILE A 312 -20.99 -1.80 15.37
N GLN A 313 -20.62 -2.46 14.28
CA GLN A 313 -21.35 -2.41 13.01
C GLN A 313 -22.35 -3.58 12.90
N PRO A 314 -23.37 -3.48 12.03
CA PRO A 314 -24.26 -4.58 11.72
C PRO A 314 -23.50 -5.85 11.33
N LYS A 315 -24.01 -7.01 11.76
CA LYS A 315 -23.44 -8.31 11.41
C LYS A 315 -23.41 -8.48 9.88
N GLY A 316 -22.26 -8.88 9.36
CA GLY A 316 -22.01 -9.05 7.92
C GLY A 316 -21.44 -7.80 7.23
N THR A 317 -21.34 -6.66 7.91
CA THR A 317 -20.64 -5.48 7.38
C THR A 317 -19.19 -5.84 7.08
N TRP A 318 -18.71 -5.50 5.88
CA TRP A 318 -17.31 -5.74 5.51
C TRP A 318 -16.37 -5.06 6.52
N TYR A 319 -15.43 -5.82 7.07
CA TYR A 319 -14.39 -5.28 7.93
C TYR A 319 -13.32 -4.61 7.06
N GLY A 320 -12.90 -3.39 7.39
CA GLY A 320 -11.96 -2.63 6.57
C GLY A 320 -10.61 -3.32 6.39
N ASP A 321 -9.91 -2.95 5.33
CA ASP A 321 -8.58 -3.44 4.95
C ASP A 321 -7.54 -2.32 5.09
N GLY A 322 -7.18 -2.05 6.35
CA GLY A 322 -6.33 -0.95 6.79
C GLY A 322 -5.08 -0.80 5.92
N ASP A 323 -4.35 -1.89 5.72
CA ASP A 323 -3.00 -1.88 5.13
C ASP A 323 -2.98 -1.70 3.62
N SER A 324 -4.16 -1.74 2.98
CA SER A 324 -4.28 -1.53 1.55
C SER A 324 -3.88 -0.11 1.14
N GLY A 325 -3.92 0.85 2.07
CA GLY A 325 -3.38 2.19 1.87
C GLY A 325 -1.90 2.20 1.48
N CYS A 326 -1.12 1.23 1.97
CA CYS A 326 0.31 1.14 1.71
C CYS A 326 0.64 0.81 0.23
N TYR A 327 -0.25 0.09 -0.46
CA TYR A 327 -0.05 -0.32 -1.85
C TYR A 327 -1.02 0.27 -2.87
N PHE A 328 -2.09 0.99 -2.49
CA PHE A 328 -3.06 1.54 -3.45
C PHE A 328 -2.47 2.42 -4.55
N ASN A 329 -1.46 3.22 -4.23
CA ASN A 329 -0.78 4.04 -5.25
C ASN A 329 0.11 3.20 -6.21
N LEU A 330 0.36 1.94 -5.88
CA LEU A 330 1.10 0.98 -6.71
C LEU A 330 0.19 0.23 -7.69
N ILE A 331 -1.14 0.30 -7.54
CA ILE A 331 -2.08 -0.34 -8.46
C ILE A 331 -2.06 0.41 -9.80
N ASP A 332 -2.00 -0.34 -10.90
CA ASP A 332 -2.14 0.23 -12.22
C ASP A 332 -3.60 0.62 -12.48
N ASN A 333 -3.95 1.86 -12.15
CA ASN A 333 -5.20 2.49 -12.55
C ASN A 333 -4.98 3.59 -13.61
N GLY A 334 -3.73 3.76 -14.08
CA GLY A 334 -3.31 4.80 -15.02
C GLY A 334 -3.08 6.20 -14.43
N LEU A 335 -3.19 6.37 -13.11
CA LEU A 335 -2.73 7.59 -12.43
C LEU A 335 -1.21 7.64 -12.30
N ARG A 336 -0.48 6.52 -12.35
CA ARG A 336 0.99 6.49 -12.21
C ARG A 336 1.46 7.06 -10.86
N ALA A 337 0.70 6.80 -9.80
CA ALA A 337 0.90 7.45 -8.50
C ALA A 337 2.18 7.01 -7.77
N TRP A 338 2.73 5.85 -8.12
CA TRP A 338 3.97 5.33 -7.52
C TRP A 338 5.25 5.91 -8.13
N GLU A 339 5.20 6.53 -9.30
CA GLU A 339 6.39 7.12 -9.93
C GLU A 339 6.96 8.28 -9.09
N ASP A 340 6.09 9.04 -8.45
CA ASP A 340 6.42 10.09 -7.51
C ASP A 340 5.27 10.25 -6.51
N ASP A 341 5.56 10.10 -5.22
CA ASP A 341 4.58 10.17 -4.15
C ASP A 341 3.86 11.53 -4.05
N THR A 342 4.39 12.59 -4.66
CA THR A 342 3.71 13.89 -4.73
C THR A 342 2.59 13.93 -5.77
N TRP A 343 2.57 13.02 -6.74
CA TRP A 343 1.57 13.05 -7.81
C TRP A 343 0.22 12.52 -7.36
N GLY A 344 0.20 11.64 -6.37
CA GLY A 344 -1.02 11.15 -5.74
C GLY A 344 -1.85 10.15 -6.53
N GLY A 345 -2.65 9.39 -5.79
CA GLY A 345 -3.57 8.38 -6.31
C GLY A 345 -4.61 7.95 -5.27
N TRP A 346 -4.99 6.67 -5.30
CA TRP A 346 -6.06 6.11 -4.47
C TRP A 346 -5.77 6.10 -2.96
N SER A 347 -4.51 6.17 -2.54
CA SER A 347 -4.14 6.41 -1.14
C SER A 347 -3.70 7.85 -0.88
N GLY A 348 -4.03 8.81 -1.75
CA GLY A 348 -3.62 10.21 -1.58
C GLY A 348 -2.20 10.47 -2.08
N ARG A 349 -1.54 11.49 -1.55
CA ARG A 349 -0.20 11.95 -1.95
C ARG A 349 0.64 12.44 -0.78
N ARG A 350 1.94 12.59 -1.00
CA ARG A 350 2.81 13.45 -0.18
C ARG A 350 2.56 14.91 -0.56
N GLU A 351 2.53 15.78 0.44
CA GLU A 351 2.44 17.22 0.20
C GLU A 351 3.74 17.77 -0.40
N LEU A 352 3.62 18.70 -1.36
CA LEU A 352 4.79 19.31 -2.01
C LEU A 352 5.64 20.05 -0.96
N GLY A 353 6.93 19.71 -0.90
CA GLY A 353 7.86 20.30 0.07
C GLY A 353 7.76 19.75 1.49
N ALA A 354 6.87 18.78 1.76
CA ALA A 354 6.91 18.04 3.01
C ALA A 354 8.17 17.17 3.06
N PRO A 355 8.81 17.01 4.24
CA PRO A 355 9.88 16.03 4.38
C PRO A 355 9.35 14.62 4.08
N ASP A 356 10.26 13.69 3.81
CA ASP A 356 9.92 12.27 3.79
C ASP A 356 9.29 11.85 5.13
N GLY A 357 8.47 10.81 5.08
CA GLY A 357 7.68 10.36 6.22
C GLY A 357 8.57 10.07 7.42
N GLN A 358 8.28 10.72 8.54
CA GLN A 358 8.82 10.31 9.83
C GLN A 358 7.68 9.70 10.63
N TYR A 359 7.87 8.47 11.07
CA TYR A 359 6.97 7.80 11.99
C TYR A 359 7.50 7.95 13.41
N THR A 360 6.60 8.02 14.37
CA THR A 360 6.93 7.66 15.76
C THR A 360 6.38 6.26 16.01
N TYR A 361 6.81 5.58 17.07
CA TYR A 361 6.13 4.35 17.51
C TYR A 361 4.63 4.64 17.67
N MET A 362 3.80 3.94 16.88
CA MET A 362 2.36 4.21 16.66
C MET A 362 1.96 5.64 16.24
N GLY A 363 2.90 6.46 15.80
CA GLY A 363 2.62 7.72 15.13
C GLY A 363 2.16 7.47 13.71
N THR A 364 0.89 7.11 13.52
CA THR A 364 0.26 7.43 12.23
C THR A 364 0.35 8.95 12.10
N ASN A 365 0.86 9.47 10.99
CA ASN A 365 1.14 10.89 10.83
C ASN A 365 -0.15 11.72 11.02
N ILE A 366 -0.44 12.14 12.25
CA ILE A 366 -1.47 13.08 12.64
C ILE A 366 -0.75 14.24 13.35
N ASN A 367 -0.66 15.34 12.61
CA ASN A 367 -0.17 16.68 12.96
C ASN A 367 1.34 16.94 13.00
N HIS A 368 1.78 17.51 11.87
CA HIS A 368 2.62 18.71 11.85
C HIS A 368 2.23 19.69 12.97
N GLN A 369 3.24 20.20 13.68
CA GLN A 369 3.20 21.10 14.86
C GLN A 369 3.13 20.41 16.22
N THR A 370 4.27 19.93 16.73
CA THR A 370 4.82 20.32 18.06
C THR A 370 6.10 19.55 18.43
N LYS A 371 7.16 19.63 17.61
CA LYS A 371 8.52 19.17 17.99
C LYS A 371 9.22 20.02 19.08
N LYS A 372 8.49 20.82 19.87
CA LYS A 372 9.05 21.56 21.01
C LYS A 372 8.33 21.37 22.35
N ALA A 373 7.28 20.57 22.45
CA ALA A 373 6.53 20.40 23.70
C ALA A 373 6.64 19.00 24.35
N ASN A 374 6.94 17.94 23.59
CA ASN A 374 6.86 16.56 24.11
C ASN A 374 8.17 15.99 24.65
N ALA A 375 9.26 16.75 24.71
CA ALA A 375 10.53 16.26 25.25
C ALA A 375 10.58 16.19 26.80
N GLN A 376 9.49 16.48 27.52
CA GLN A 376 9.53 16.64 28.99
C GLN A 376 8.31 16.13 29.78
N LYS A 377 7.51 15.20 29.26
CA LYS A 377 6.48 14.55 30.11
C LYS A 377 6.54 13.02 30.00
N PRO A 378 6.34 12.30 31.12
CA PRO A 378 6.12 10.87 31.07
C PRO A 378 4.89 10.60 30.20
N ASP A 379 5.03 9.70 29.24
CA ASP A 379 4.01 9.34 28.27
C ASP A 379 2.86 8.59 28.95
N THR A 380 1.83 9.33 29.35
CA THR A 380 0.51 8.78 29.72
C THR A 380 -0.50 9.02 28.60
N THR A 381 -0.02 9.29 27.37
CA THR A 381 -0.84 9.67 26.20
C THR A 381 -1.19 8.50 25.29
N GLY A 382 -0.53 7.35 25.43
CA GLY A 382 -0.75 6.17 24.58
C GLY A 382 -2.21 5.71 24.50
N MET A 383 -2.86 5.41 25.62
CA MET A 383 -4.24 4.89 25.62
C MET A 383 -5.26 5.93 25.12
N ALA A 384 -5.10 7.20 25.49
CA ALA A 384 -6.03 8.26 25.07
C ALA A 384 -5.89 8.59 23.58
N ALA A 385 -4.66 8.58 23.04
CA ALA A 385 -4.41 8.77 21.62
C ALA A 385 -4.88 7.56 20.79
N LEU A 386 -4.61 6.35 21.27
CA LEU A 386 -5.07 5.09 20.67
C LEU A 386 -6.62 5.04 20.65
N MET A 387 -7.27 5.29 21.78
CA MET A 387 -8.73 5.37 21.89
C MET A 387 -9.31 6.50 21.01
N ALA A 388 -8.63 7.65 20.91
CA ALA A 388 -9.05 8.73 20.01
C ALA A 388 -8.91 8.35 18.53
N MET A 389 -7.90 7.56 18.15
CA MET A 389 -7.72 7.05 16.80
C MET A 389 -8.82 6.04 16.41
N TYR A 390 -9.22 5.20 17.37
CA TYR A 390 -10.26 4.20 17.17
C TYR A 390 -11.71 4.75 17.24
N MET A 391 -11.94 5.79 18.06
CA MET A 391 -13.24 6.42 18.27
C MET A 391 -13.53 7.60 17.33
N ASN A 392 -12.54 8.08 16.57
CA ASN A 392 -12.76 9.11 15.58
C ASN A 392 -13.25 8.46 14.27
N PRO A 393 -14.51 8.66 13.83
CA PRO A 393 -14.97 8.22 12.52
C PRO A 393 -14.19 8.90 11.38
N GLY A 394 -13.37 9.90 11.73
CA GLY A 394 -12.56 10.71 10.84
C GLY A 394 -13.46 11.62 10.04
N LYS A 395 -13.36 12.93 10.25
CA LYS A 395 -14.08 13.92 9.42
C LYS A 395 -13.83 13.64 7.93
N PRO A 396 -14.80 13.79 7.02
CA PRO A 396 -14.54 13.70 5.58
C PRO A 396 -13.31 14.53 5.23
N ASP A 397 -12.48 14.09 4.29
CA ASP A 397 -11.33 14.89 3.84
C ASP A 397 -11.82 16.28 3.39
N GLU A 398 -11.64 17.27 4.25
CA GLU A 398 -11.89 18.68 3.94
C GLU A 398 -10.65 19.27 3.23
N ASN A 399 -9.91 18.48 2.44
CA ASN A 399 -9.16 19.05 1.34
C ASN A 399 -10.06 19.05 0.10
N PRO A 400 -10.88 20.10 -0.11
CA PRO A 400 -11.78 20.18 -1.26
C PRO A 400 -11.06 20.14 -2.61
N GLN A 401 -9.71 20.17 -2.64
CA GLN A 401 -8.93 20.12 -3.86
C GLN A 401 -8.48 18.70 -4.26
N PHE A 402 -8.42 17.71 -3.36
CA PHE A 402 -8.01 16.34 -3.73
C PHE A 402 -9.24 15.43 -3.94
N PRO A 403 -9.31 14.64 -5.03
CA PRO A 403 -10.47 13.76 -5.27
C PRO A 403 -10.61 12.65 -4.21
N ASN A 404 -11.85 12.33 -3.83
CA ASN A 404 -12.15 11.10 -3.09
C ASN A 404 -12.20 9.92 -4.06
N PHE A 405 -11.24 8.99 -3.92
CA PHE A 405 -11.14 7.78 -4.74
C PHE A 405 -11.75 6.54 -4.09
N TYR A 406 -12.47 6.69 -2.98
CA TYR A 406 -13.13 5.57 -2.30
C TYR A 406 -14.06 4.75 -3.22
N PRO A 407 -14.92 5.37 -4.06
CA PRO A 407 -15.83 4.61 -4.91
C PRO A 407 -15.08 3.75 -5.92
N GLU A 408 -14.04 4.30 -6.55
CA GLU A 408 -13.30 3.61 -7.59
C GLU A 408 -12.48 2.44 -7.04
N ARG A 409 -11.84 2.60 -5.87
CA ARG A 409 -11.13 1.48 -5.21
C ARG A 409 -12.09 0.40 -4.72
N SER A 410 -13.28 0.76 -4.25
CA SER A 410 -14.30 -0.20 -3.81
C SER A 410 -14.93 -0.96 -4.97
N ASN A 411 -15.25 -0.28 -6.07
CA ASN A 411 -15.76 -0.91 -7.29
C ASN A 411 -14.74 -1.89 -7.90
N GLN A 412 -13.46 -1.55 -7.88
CA GLN A 412 -12.40 -2.44 -8.36
C GLN A 412 -12.29 -3.72 -7.53
N MET A 413 -12.45 -3.62 -6.21
CA MET A 413 -12.52 -4.81 -5.33
C MET A 413 -13.70 -5.70 -5.70
N VAL A 414 -14.88 -5.12 -5.90
CA VAL A 414 -16.10 -5.86 -6.29
C VAL A 414 -15.93 -6.55 -7.64
N ALA A 415 -15.43 -5.83 -8.65
CA ALA A 415 -15.21 -6.41 -9.97
C ALA A 415 -14.21 -7.58 -9.93
N ARG A 416 -13.10 -7.43 -9.20
CA ARG A 416 -12.09 -8.49 -9.11
C ARG A 416 -12.55 -9.68 -8.26
N MET A 417 -13.36 -9.45 -7.23
CA MET A 417 -14.02 -10.54 -6.52
C MET A 417 -14.99 -11.29 -7.45
N LYS A 418 -15.73 -10.57 -8.30
CA LYS A 418 -16.57 -11.17 -9.34
C LYS A 418 -15.74 -11.97 -10.35
N TRP A 419 -14.60 -11.46 -10.81
CA TRP A 419 -13.67 -12.21 -11.68
C TRP A 419 -13.22 -13.52 -11.04
N SER A 420 -12.97 -13.54 -9.74
CA SER A 420 -12.50 -14.74 -9.03
C SER A 420 -13.46 -15.94 -9.08
N VAL A 421 -14.75 -15.70 -9.37
CA VAL A 421 -15.81 -16.73 -9.44
C VAL A 421 -16.44 -16.86 -10.82
N THR A 422 -15.92 -16.16 -11.83
CA THR A 422 -16.56 -16.07 -13.15
C THR A 422 -15.63 -16.67 -14.21
N PRO A 423 -15.99 -17.81 -14.85
CA PRO A 423 -15.11 -18.47 -15.80
C PRO A 423 -15.12 -17.85 -17.20
N ASN A 424 -16.07 -16.97 -17.51
CA ASN A 424 -16.23 -16.36 -18.83
C ASN A 424 -16.00 -14.86 -18.74
N PHE A 425 -15.20 -14.32 -19.67
CA PHE A 425 -14.91 -12.88 -19.75
C PHE A 425 -16.20 -12.04 -19.75
N ALA A 426 -17.13 -12.33 -20.66
CA ALA A 426 -18.35 -11.52 -20.87
C ALA A 426 -19.35 -11.51 -19.68
N ASP A 427 -19.14 -12.33 -18.65
CA ASP A 427 -20.03 -12.44 -17.48
C ASP A 427 -19.58 -11.53 -16.30
N ALA A 428 -18.56 -10.70 -16.50
CA ALA A 428 -18.10 -9.69 -15.55
C ALA A 428 -17.63 -8.41 -16.26
N ASN A 429 -17.69 -7.28 -15.56
CA ASN A 429 -17.24 -5.98 -16.09
C ASN A 429 -15.72 -5.81 -15.99
N HIS A 430 -15.12 -5.06 -16.91
CA HIS A 430 -13.70 -4.69 -16.92
C HIS A 430 -13.52 -3.19 -17.15
N SER A 431 -12.40 -2.65 -16.68
CA SER A 431 -12.14 -1.21 -16.79
C SER A 431 -11.97 -0.78 -18.25
N PRO A 432 -12.39 0.45 -18.62
CA PRO A 432 -12.05 1.04 -19.90
C PRO A 432 -10.53 1.02 -20.15
N GLU A 433 -10.13 0.85 -21.40
CA GLU A 433 -8.75 1.00 -21.84
C GLU A 433 -8.51 2.42 -22.36
N ILE A 434 -7.40 3.03 -21.95
CA ILE A 434 -7.00 4.35 -22.41
C ILE A 434 -5.58 4.30 -22.99
N LYS A 435 -5.41 4.82 -24.21
CA LYS A 435 -4.11 5.01 -24.85
C LYS A 435 -3.86 6.49 -25.10
N GLY A 436 -2.72 7.01 -24.68
CA GLY A 436 -2.33 8.40 -24.89
C GLY A 436 -0.93 8.69 -24.36
N PRO A 437 -0.45 9.94 -24.52
CA PRO A 437 0.90 10.32 -24.11
C PRO A 437 1.01 10.44 -22.58
N PHE A 438 2.09 9.92 -22.02
CA PHE A 438 2.41 10.03 -20.59
C PHE A 438 3.11 11.33 -20.27
N ASP A 439 3.98 11.80 -21.17
CA ASP A 439 4.81 12.96 -20.94
C ASP A 439 4.82 13.88 -22.18
N ILE A 440 4.65 15.18 -21.95
CA ILE A 440 4.72 16.21 -22.98
C ILE A 440 5.61 17.34 -22.47
N THR A 441 6.34 17.97 -23.38
CA THR A 441 7.07 19.20 -23.06
C THR A 441 6.60 20.36 -23.93
N ALA A 442 6.35 21.52 -23.33
CA ALA A 442 5.75 22.67 -24.02
C ALA A 442 6.29 24.01 -23.48
N LYS A 443 6.20 25.06 -24.28
CA LYS A 443 6.59 26.43 -23.88
C LYS A 443 5.41 27.17 -23.24
N PRO A 444 5.65 28.20 -22.42
CA PRO A 444 4.61 29.15 -22.02
C PRO A 444 3.85 29.68 -23.24
N GLY A 445 2.52 29.85 -23.11
CA GLY A 445 1.62 30.27 -24.18
C GLY A 445 1.30 29.20 -25.23
N GLN A 446 1.99 28.05 -25.23
CA GLN A 446 1.79 27.02 -26.23
C GLN A 446 0.46 26.26 -26.01
N LYS A 447 -0.31 26.09 -27.08
CA LYS A 447 -1.43 25.15 -27.12
C LYS A 447 -0.93 23.71 -27.29
N VAL A 448 -1.19 22.89 -26.29
CA VAL A 448 -0.88 21.45 -26.25
C VAL A 448 -2.14 20.67 -26.59
N LYS A 449 -2.07 19.83 -27.62
CA LYS A 449 -3.12 18.89 -27.99
C LYS A 449 -2.79 17.54 -27.37
N VAL A 450 -3.65 17.06 -26.47
CA VAL A 450 -3.52 15.74 -25.86
C VAL A 450 -4.54 14.82 -26.51
N ASN A 451 -4.06 13.82 -27.23
CA ASN A 451 -4.91 12.87 -27.95
C ASN A 451 -4.91 11.54 -27.19
N ALA A 452 -6.04 11.19 -26.58
CA ALA A 452 -6.29 9.85 -26.09
C ALA A 452 -7.11 9.04 -27.11
N ARG A 453 -7.16 7.73 -26.90
CA ARG A 453 -8.15 6.81 -27.47
C ARG A 453 -8.70 6.00 -26.32
N VAL A 454 -10.02 5.87 -26.26
CA VAL A 454 -10.71 5.14 -25.21
C VAL A 454 -11.55 4.03 -25.84
N SER A 455 -11.49 2.85 -25.25
CA SER A 455 -12.33 1.71 -25.60
C SER A 455 -12.77 1.00 -24.34
N ASP A 456 -13.91 0.31 -24.42
CA ASP A 456 -14.40 -0.55 -23.35
C ASP A 456 -14.42 -1.99 -23.87
N PRO A 457 -13.74 -2.93 -23.19
CA PRO A 457 -13.62 -4.31 -23.67
C PRO A 457 -14.96 -5.07 -23.61
N ASP A 458 -15.90 -4.63 -22.79
CA ASP A 458 -17.23 -5.23 -22.64
C ASP A 458 -18.28 -4.56 -23.55
N GLY A 459 -17.91 -3.46 -24.23
CA GLY A 459 -18.78 -2.70 -25.10
C GLY A 459 -19.70 -1.72 -24.36
N ASN A 460 -19.39 -1.41 -23.10
CA ASN A 460 -20.13 -0.42 -22.31
C ASN A 460 -19.96 0.99 -22.86
N GLN A 461 -20.86 1.88 -22.45
CA GLN A 461 -20.72 3.31 -22.71
C GLN A 461 -19.73 3.91 -21.70
N VAL A 462 -18.84 4.78 -22.18
CA VAL A 462 -17.79 5.38 -21.36
C VAL A 462 -17.96 6.89 -21.27
N ALA A 463 -18.13 7.39 -20.05
CA ALA A 463 -18.11 8.81 -19.74
C ALA A 463 -16.66 9.31 -19.63
N LEU A 464 -16.33 10.39 -20.34
CA LEU A 464 -15.00 10.99 -20.37
C LEU A 464 -14.96 12.33 -19.63
N LYS A 465 -13.90 12.55 -18.86
CA LYS A 465 -13.63 13.83 -18.20
C LYS A 465 -12.14 14.12 -18.12
N TRP A 466 -11.69 15.16 -18.79
CA TRP A 466 -10.38 15.76 -18.60
C TRP A 466 -10.43 16.81 -17.51
N TRP A 467 -9.42 16.80 -16.64
CA TRP A 467 -9.26 17.78 -15.57
C TRP A 467 -7.78 17.94 -15.21
N VAL A 468 -7.46 19.09 -14.64
CA VAL A 468 -6.11 19.38 -14.14
C VAL A 468 -6.02 18.87 -12.72
N PHE A 469 -5.13 17.90 -12.48
CA PHE A 469 -4.88 17.38 -11.15
C PHE A 469 -4.05 18.41 -10.37
N PRO A 470 -4.53 18.94 -9.23
CA PRO A 470 -3.82 19.94 -8.41
C PRO A 470 -2.62 19.34 -7.64
N VAL A 471 -1.67 18.78 -8.38
CA VAL A 471 -0.41 18.18 -7.89
C VAL A 471 0.81 18.65 -8.66
N GLY A 472 0.60 19.35 -9.79
CA GLY A 472 1.68 19.94 -10.57
C GLY A 472 2.40 21.05 -9.81
N THR A 473 3.67 21.29 -10.13
CA THR A 473 4.46 22.36 -9.50
C THR A 473 4.08 23.76 -10.01
N TYR A 474 3.31 23.85 -11.10
CA TYR A 474 2.60 25.07 -11.47
C TYR A 474 1.29 25.18 -10.68
N GLN A 475 1.09 26.30 -9.98
CA GLN A 475 -0.02 26.50 -9.02
C GLN A 475 -1.14 27.42 -9.53
N GLY A 476 -1.00 27.97 -10.74
CA GLY A 476 -2.02 28.83 -11.33
C GLY A 476 -3.15 28.03 -12.00
N GLU A 477 -4.16 28.75 -12.49
CA GLU A 477 -5.28 28.14 -13.21
C GLU A 477 -4.84 27.63 -14.59
N VAL A 478 -5.30 26.45 -14.96
CA VAL A 478 -5.11 25.87 -16.29
C VAL A 478 -6.48 25.43 -16.83
N LYS A 479 -6.87 25.96 -17.99
CA LYS A 479 -8.16 25.64 -18.62
C LYS A 479 -8.01 24.49 -19.62
N VAL A 480 -8.98 23.58 -19.59
CA VAL A 480 -9.06 22.44 -20.51
C VAL A 480 -10.18 22.70 -21.52
N GLU A 481 -9.83 22.79 -22.80
CA GLU A 481 -10.79 22.84 -23.90
C GLU A 481 -11.19 21.41 -24.30
N ASN A 482 -12.48 21.20 -24.63
CA ASN A 482 -13.08 19.90 -24.96
C ASN A 482 -12.92 18.82 -23.85
N PRO A 483 -13.29 19.12 -22.59
CA PRO A 483 -13.00 18.22 -21.48
C PRO A 483 -13.77 16.89 -21.51
N LEU A 484 -14.79 16.73 -22.36
CA LEU A 484 -15.61 15.50 -22.43
C LEU A 484 -15.33 14.66 -23.68
N ALA A 485 -14.24 14.92 -24.40
CA ALA A 485 -13.86 14.20 -25.61
C ALA A 485 -12.53 13.47 -25.43
N GLU A 486 -12.23 12.50 -26.30
CA GLU A 486 -10.91 11.83 -26.31
C GLU A 486 -9.74 12.80 -26.55
N LYS A 487 -10.00 13.95 -27.18
CA LYS A 487 -9.00 14.95 -27.52
C LYS A 487 -9.25 16.22 -26.73
N ALA A 488 -8.31 16.58 -25.87
CA ALA A 488 -8.31 17.83 -25.13
C ALA A 488 -7.26 18.79 -25.66
N VAL A 489 -7.49 20.09 -25.45
CA VAL A 489 -6.48 21.13 -25.67
C VAL A 489 -6.26 21.88 -24.37
N VAL A 490 -4.99 22.04 -23.99
CA VAL A 490 -4.58 22.85 -22.85
C VAL A 490 -3.64 23.93 -23.34
N THR A 491 -3.81 25.16 -22.86
CA THR A 491 -2.83 26.23 -23.11
C THR A 491 -1.92 26.32 -21.89
N VAL A 492 -0.60 26.15 -22.08
CA VAL A 492 0.37 26.37 -21.01
C VAL A 492 0.33 27.85 -20.62
N PRO A 493 0.13 28.21 -19.34
CA PRO A 493 0.08 29.61 -18.93
C PRO A 493 1.36 30.37 -19.26
N GLU A 494 1.22 31.64 -19.64
CA GLU A 494 2.34 32.51 -20.06
C GLU A 494 3.33 32.79 -18.92
N ASP A 495 2.86 32.73 -17.67
CA ASP A 495 3.65 32.95 -16.46
C ASP A 495 4.29 31.66 -15.91
N ALA A 496 4.04 30.51 -16.55
CA ALA A 496 4.66 29.25 -16.17
C ALA A 496 6.18 29.29 -16.46
N LYS A 497 6.98 28.80 -15.51
CA LYS A 497 8.43 28.85 -15.55
C LYS A 497 9.02 27.52 -16.03
N PRO A 498 10.19 27.53 -16.70
CA PRO A 498 10.92 26.32 -17.05
C PRO A 498 11.05 25.35 -15.87
N GLY A 499 10.78 24.07 -16.11
CA GLY A 499 10.81 23.00 -15.11
C GLY A 499 9.52 22.83 -14.30
N GLN A 500 8.56 23.78 -14.38
CA GLN A 500 7.26 23.55 -13.75
C GLN A 500 6.46 22.48 -14.49
N THR A 501 5.59 21.78 -13.76
CA THR A 501 4.76 20.69 -14.27
C THR A 501 3.27 21.00 -14.12
N ILE A 502 2.50 20.56 -15.11
CA ILE A 502 1.02 20.58 -15.13
C ILE A 502 0.56 19.14 -15.34
N HIS A 503 -0.27 18.62 -14.44
CA HIS A 503 -0.74 17.24 -14.50
C HIS A 503 -2.16 17.23 -15.06
N LEU A 504 -2.30 16.75 -16.29
CA LEU A 504 -3.60 16.61 -16.95
C LEU A 504 -4.06 15.14 -16.82
N VAL A 505 -5.28 14.92 -16.36
CA VAL A 505 -5.86 13.58 -16.21
C VAL A 505 -7.11 13.44 -17.06
N LEU A 506 -7.14 12.39 -17.90
CA LEU A 506 -8.38 11.85 -18.43
C LEU A 506 -8.89 10.79 -17.48
N GLN A 507 -10.13 10.94 -17.03
CA GLN A 507 -10.92 9.93 -16.36
C GLN A 507 -11.91 9.34 -17.35
N ALA A 508 -11.94 8.01 -17.46
CA ALA A 508 -12.89 7.27 -18.27
C ALA A 508 -13.63 6.28 -17.36
N THR A 509 -14.95 6.46 -17.23
CA THR A 509 -15.81 5.65 -16.36
C THR A 509 -16.85 4.95 -17.22
N ASP A 510 -16.91 3.62 -17.17
CA ASP A 510 -17.95 2.85 -17.87
C ASP A 510 -19.30 2.93 -17.14
N ASN A 511 -20.32 2.30 -17.74
CA ASN A 511 -21.63 2.11 -17.14
C ASN A 511 -21.95 0.63 -16.85
N GLY A 512 -20.93 -0.21 -16.69
CA GLY A 512 -21.06 -1.61 -16.31
C GLY A 512 -21.34 -1.77 -14.81
N PHE A 513 -21.43 -3.01 -14.33
CA PHE A 513 -21.56 -3.28 -12.89
C PHE A 513 -20.38 -4.11 -12.35
N PRO A 514 -19.69 -3.63 -11.29
CA PRO A 514 -19.75 -2.26 -10.79
C PRO A 514 -19.21 -1.28 -11.85
N GLU A 515 -19.53 0.02 -11.75
CA GLU A 515 -18.95 1.02 -12.65
C GLU A 515 -17.43 1.06 -12.45
N LEU A 516 -16.65 0.87 -13.51
CA LEU A 516 -15.19 0.89 -13.43
C LEU A 516 -14.61 2.14 -14.07
N THR A 517 -13.56 2.65 -13.44
CA THR A 517 -12.87 3.87 -13.87
C THR A 517 -11.41 3.58 -14.16
N ARG A 518 -10.94 4.05 -15.31
CA ARG A 518 -9.53 4.09 -15.71
C ARG A 518 -9.09 5.55 -15.87
N TYR A 519 -7.81 5.80 -15.61
CA TYR A 519 -7.21 7.12 -15.80
C TYR A 519 -6.09 7.09 -16.85
N LEU A 520 -5.80 8.27 -17.41
CA LEU A 520 -4.54 8.56 -18.11
C LEU A 520 -4.01 9.86 -17.55
N ARG A 521 -2.87 9.81 -16.86
CA ARG A 521 -2.12 10.99 -16.44
C ARG A 521 -1.06 11.37 -17.48
N THR A 522 -1.20 12.57 -18.03
CA THR A 522 -0.21 13.24 -18.88
C THR A 522 0.47 14.36 -18.11
N VAL A 523 1.80 14.28 -17.93
CA VAL A 523 2.61 15.33 -17.28
C VAL A 523 3.15 16.27 -18.36
N ILE A 524 2.75 17.54 -18.30
CA ILE A 524 3.24 18.59 -19.18
C ILE A 524 4.35 19.35 -18.45
N THR A 525 5.60 19.22 -18.91
CA THR A 525 6.75 19.94 -18.37
C THR A 525 7.00 21.21 -19.19
N VAL A 526 7.16 22.35 -18.52
CA VAL A 526 7.41 23.65 -19.15
C VAL A 526 8.90 23.78 -19.54
N LYS A 527 9.17 24.15 -20.79
CA LYS A 527 10.55 24.39 -21.31
C LYS A 527 11.07 25.78 -21.01
#